data_AF-A0AB38YJG7-F1
#
_entry.id   AF-A0AB38YJG7-F1
#
_cell.length_a   1.000
_cell.length_b   1.000
_cell.length_c   1.000
_cell.angle_alpha   90.00
_cell.angle_beta   90.00
_cell.angle_gamma   90.00
#
_symmetry.space_group_name_H-M   'P 1'
#
loop_
_entity.id
_entity.type
_entity.pdbx_description
1 polymer ?
#
loop_
_entity_poly.entity_id
_entity_poly.type
_entity_poly.pdbx_seq_one_letter_code
_entity_poly.pdbx_strand_id
1 'polypeptide(L)'
;MTRRGATRRREWPRLEVSLPTVSVQVWQRLVLGLCVIAGVALVGLSVRGLTPEQVRWTLDTELLFQSEDEVMAVVEQYADVSYWKLSLPEVEQSLAALPWIEQATLVRQWPDRVVVRVSEQTPLAYWNDSAFINSRGQVFGPSDLVFELPKLSGPDGRATDVMTHYLQFSQMFSAMGYRIDALDLAPRGAWTVQLDNGVEVRLGQKNILQRARRVARVLGETNDRAQTGNIAVMDARYQFGVAVEWKAETRAGESA
;
A
#
# COMPACT_ATOMS: atom_id res chain seq x y z
N MET A 1 -121.63 -0.29 28.90
CA MET A 1 -121.02 -1.55 28.41
C MET A 1 -120.33 -1.24 27.08
N THR A 2 -119.06 -0.82 27.05
CA THR A 2 -117.83 -1.61 26.79
C THR A 2 -117.92 -2.47 25.51
N ARG A 3 -116.99 -2.42 24.54
CA ARG A 3 -115.53 -2.58 24.67
C ARG A 3 -114.74 -1.88 23.55
N ARG A 4 -113.57 -1.34 23.93
CA ARG A 4 -112.50 -0.86 23.03
C ARG A 4 -111.72 -2.06 22.49
N GLY A 5 -111.49 -2.11 21.17
CA GLY A 5 -110.63 -3.09 20.52
C GLY A 5 -109.15 -2.77 20.76
N ALA A 6 -108.36 -3.79 21.09
CA ALA A 6 -106.92 -3.68 21.31
C ALA A 6 -106.16 -3.78 19.97
N THR A 7 -105.29 -2.83 19.69
CA THR A 7 -104.33 -2.86 18.57
C THR A 7 -103.23 -3.88 18.83
N ARG A 8 -103.04 -4.82 17.89
CA ARG A 8 -102.02 -5.87 17.93
C ARG A 8 -100.62 -5.27 17.74
N ARG A 9 -99.76 -5.34 18.76
CA ARG A 9 -98.35 -4.92 18.69
C ARG A 9 -97.60 -5.83 17.70
N ARG A 10 -96.93 -5.23 16.72
CA ARG A 10 -96.08 -5.90 15.72
C ARG A 10 -94.71 -6.13 16.35
N GLU A 11 -94.40 -7.39 16.64
CA GLU A 11 -93.09 -7.81 17.15
C GLU A 11 -92.10 -7.93 16.00
N TRP A 12 -90.93 -7.31 16.15
CA TRP A 12 -89.82 -7.43 15.20
C TRP A 12 -89.04 -8.70 15.50
N PRO A 13 -88.57 -9.45 14.47
CA PRO A 13 -87.72 -10.60 14.70
C PRO A 13 -86.42 -10.15 15.35
N ARG A 14 -86.12 -10.70 16.53
CA ARG A 14 -84.83 -10.52 17.19
C ARG A 14 -83.78 -11.24 16.36
N LEU A 15 -82.86 -10.50 15.75
CA LEU A 15 -81.65 -11.07 15.15
C LEU A 15 -80.78 -11.62 16.28
N GLU A 16 -80.86 -12.93 16.49
CA GLU A 16 -79.99 -13.66 17.40
C GLU A 16 -78.61 -13.78 16.74
N VAL A 17 -77.73 -12.82 17.02
CA VAL A 17 -76.33 -12.91 16.65
C VAL A 17 -75.67 -13.90 17.62
N SER A 18 -75.52 -15.14 17.19
CA SER A 18 -74.74 -16.14 17.92
C SER A 18 -73.26 -15.82 17.74
N LEU A 19 -72.67 -15.18 18.75
CA LEU A 19 -71.22 -15.09 18.83
C LEU A 19 -70.69 -16.52 19.05
N PRO A 20 -69.80 -17.04 18.19
CA PRO A 20 -69.23 -18.36 18.41
C PRO A 20 -68.53 -18.35 19.77
N THR A 21 -68.94 -19.25 20.67
CA THR A 21 -68.33 -19.39 21.99
C THR A 21 -66.99 -20.10 21.84
N VAL A 22 -66.00 -19.35 21.36
CA VAL A 22 -64.62 -19.83 21.25
C VAL A 22 -64.16 -20.17 22.67
N SER A 23 -63.68 -21.41 22.86
CA SER A 23 -63.24 -21.86 24.18
C SER A 23 -62.10 -20.98 24.71
N VAL A 24 -62.09 -20.75 26.02
CA VAL A 24 -61.05 -19.94 26.69
C VAL A 24 -59.64 -20.45 26.37
N GLN A 25 -59.48 -21.77 26.17
CA GLN A 25 -58.22 -22.41 25.78
C GLN A 25 -57.77 -22.03 24.36
N VAL A 26 -58.70 -21.85 23.42
CA VAL A 26 -58.37 -21.38 22.06
C VAL A 26 -57.95 -19.91 22.10
N TRP A 27 -58.64 -19.09 22.88
CA TRP A 27 -58.25 -17.68 23.09
C TRP A 27 -56.86 -17.54 23.74
N GLN A 28 -56.56 -18.34 24.78
CA GLN A 28 -55.24 -18.35 25.42
C GLN A 28 -54.12 -18.72 24.45
N ARG A 29 -54.32 -19.73 23.60
CA ARG A 29 -53.34 -20.14 22.59
C ARG A 29 -53.09 -19.07 21.53
N LEU A 30 -54.13 -18.37 21.09
CA LEU A 30 -54.01 -17.27 20.13
C LEU A 30 -53.26 -16.07 20.72
N VAL A 31 -53.56 -15.69 21.97
CA VAL A 31 -52.85 -14.61 22.66
C VAL A 31 -51.38 -14.97 22.89
N LEU A 32 -51.09 -16.20 23.33
CA LEU A 32 -49.71 -16.68 23.46
C LEU A 32 -48.96 -16.64 22.13
N GLY A 33 -49.60 -17.11 21.04
CA GLY A 33 -49.02 -17.05 19.70
C GLY A 33 -48.73 -15.61 19.25
N LEU A 34 -49.67 -14.67 19.48
CA LEU A 34 -49.48 -13.26 19.17
C LEU A 34 -48.36 -12.64 19.99
N CYS A 35 -48.25 -12.95 21.28
CA CYS A 35 -47.17 -12.48 22.15
C CYS A 35 -45.80 -13.00 21.69
N VAL A 36 -45.72 -14.26 21.24
CA VAL A 36 -44.48 -14.82 20.68
C VAL A 36 -44.11 -14.09 19.38
N ILE A 37 -45.07 -13.87 18.47
CA ILE A 37 -44.82 -13.14 17.22
C ILE A 37 -44.40 -11.70 17.50
N ALA A 38 -45.08 -11.00 18.41
CA ALA A 38 -44.73 -9.64 18.81
C ALA A 38 -43.34 -9.59 19.46
N GLY A 39 -43.00 -10.57 20.31
CA GLY A 39 -41.68 -10.69 20.91
C GLY A 39 -40.58 -10.90 19.86
N VAL A 40 -40.80 -11.80 18.89
CA VAL A 40 -39.87 -12.02 17.77
C VAL A 40 -39.73 -10.76 16.90
N ALA A 41 -40.84 -10.06 16.61
CA ALA A 41 -40.81 -8.82 15.84
C ALA A 41 -40.05 -7.71 16.58
N LEU A 42 -40.24 -7.59 17.90
CA LEU A 42 -39.58 -6.59 18.73
C LEU A 42 -38.09 -6.86 18.89
N VAL A 43 -37.69 -8.14 19.00
CA VAL A 43 -36.28 -8.56 18.95
C VAL A 43 -35.70 -8.27 17.56
N GLY A 44 -36.39 -8.61 16.48
CA GLY A 44 -35.93 -8.35 15.10
C GLY A 44 -35.75 -6.85 14.79
N LEU A 45 -36.67 -6.00 15.26
CA LEU A 45 -36.55 -4.54 15.19
C LEU A 45 -35.40 -4.01 16.04
N SER A 46 -35.18 -4.57 17.24
CA SER A 46 -34.09 -4.16 18.13
C SER A 46 -32.71 -4.52 17.58
N VAL A 47 -32.59 -5.69 16.93
CA VAL A 47 -31.32 -6.15 16.34
C VAL A 47 -31.03 -5.46 15.00
N ARG A 48 -32.05 -5.00 14.27
CA ARG A 48 -31.89 -4.25 13.01
C ARG A 48 -31.02 -2.99 13.13
N GLY A 49 -31.10 -2.28 14.26
CA GLY A 49 -30.25 -1.11 14.53
C GLY A 49 -28.78 -1.45 14.85
N LEU A 50 -28.48 -2.73 15.10
CA LEU A 50 -27.14 -3.24 15.45
C LEU A 50 -26.44 -3.92 14.28
N THR A 51 -27.12 -4.10 13.14
CA THR A 51 -26.57 -4.66 11.91
C THR A 51 -26.37 -3.55 10.88
N PRO A 52 -25.22 -2.87 10.86
CA PRO A 52 -24.95 -1.88 9.83
C PRO A 52 -24.93 -2.56 8.47
N GLU A 53 -25.71 -2.01 7.54
CA GLU A 53 -25.73 -2.48 6.16
C GLU A 53 -24.57 -1.88 5.37
N GLN A 54 -24.16 -0.65 5.68
CA GLN A 54 -23.10 0.08 4.98
C GLN A 54 -21.80 0.11 5.78
N VAL A 55 -20.67 0.04 5.08
CA VAL A 55 -19.34 0.14 5.66
C VAL A 55 -18.90 1.60 5.68
N ARG A 56 -18.48 2.09 6.85
CA ARG A 56 -17.82 3.38 6.98
C ARG A 56 -16.31 3.20 6.93
N TRP A 57 -15.67 3.76 5.92
CA TRP A 57 -14.21 3.69 5.77
C TRP A 57 -13.52 4.85 6.48
N THR A 58 -12.37 4.57 7.09
CA THR A 58 -11.51 5.59 7.69
C THR A 58 -10.06 5.23 7.46
N LEU A 59 -9.25 6.14 6.93
CA LEU A 59 -7.80 6.02 6.88
C LEU A 59 -7.20 6.46 8.23
N ASP A 60 -6.36 5.60 8.81
CA ASP A 60 -5.69 5.83 10.13
C ASP A 60 -4.21 6.19 9.97
N THR A 61 -3.69 6.19 8.74
CA THR A 61 -2.29 6.53 8.45
C THR A 61 -2.17 7.92 7.84
N GLU A 62 -1.22 8.71 8.32
CA GLU A 62 -0.73 9.90 7.61
C GLU A 62 0.17 9.49 6.44
N LEU A 63 -0.27 9.80 5.22
CA LEU A 63 0.50 9.55 4.00
C LEU A 63 1.59 10.62 3.86
N LEU A 64 2.83 10.20 3.56
CA LEU A 64 3.98 11.10 3.46
C LEU A 64 4.19 11.58 2.02
N PHE A 65 3.88 10.73 1.04
CA PHE A 65 4.20 10.95 -0.37
C PHE A 65 2.97 11.01 -1.27
N GLN A 66 1.87 10.33 -0.92
CA GLN A 66 0.68 10.21 -1.78
C GLN A 66 -0.59 10.78 -1.17
N SER A 67 -1.59 11.03 -2.02
CA SER A 67 -2.92 11.52 -1.60
C SER A 67 -3.84 10.38 -1.18
N GLU A 68 -4.65 10.63 -0.15
CA GLU A 68 -5.68 9.70 0.34
C GLU A 68 -6.72 9.32 -0.73
N ASP A 69 -6.94 10.18 -1.72
CA ASP A 69 -7.93 10.01 -2.80
C ASP A 69 -7.76 8.69 -3.55
N GLU A 70 -6.54 8.22 -3.80
CA GLU A 70 -6.30 6.98 -4.54
C GLU A 70 -6.65 5.75 -3.71
N VAL A 71 -6.34 5.77 -2.41
CA VAL A 71 -6.72 4.70 -1.46
C VAL A 71 -8.24 4.63 -1.34
N MET A 72 -8.89 5.79 -1.20
CA MET A 72 -10.34 5.88 -1.08
C MET A 72 -11.04 5.42 -2.35
N ALA A 73 -10.52 5.76 -3.54
CA ALA A 73 -11.07 5.30 -4.81
C ALA A 73 -11.06 3.77 -4.97
N VAL A 74 -10.04 3.07 -4.47
CA VAL A 74 -10.00 1.59 -4.46
C VAL A 74 -11.05 1.03 -3.50
N VAL A 75 -11.15 1.62 -2.32
CA VAL A 75 -12.03 1.15 -1.24
C VAL A 75 -13.51 1.41 -1.56
N GLU A 76 -13.82 2.51 -2.26
CA GLU A 76 -15.17 2.86 -2.70
C GLU A 76 -15.79 1.84 -3.66
N GLN A 77 -14.97 1.06 -4.38
CA GLN A 77 -15.46 -0.05 -5.22
C GLN A 77 -16.19 -1.12 -4.40
N TYR A 78 -15.95 -1.17 -3.09
CA TYR A 78 -16.58 -2.09 -2.15
C TYR A 78 -17.67 -1.43 -1.29
N ALA A 79 -18.06 -0.19 -1.56
CA ALA A 79 -19.04 0.56 -0.76
C ALA A 79 -20.44 -0.09 -0.72
N ASP A 80 -20.85 -0.76 -1.79
CA ASP A 80 -22.15 -1.45 -1.89
C ASP A 80 -22.15 -2.83 -1.21
N VAL A 81 -20.99 -3.32 -0.78
CA VAL A 81 -20.87 -4.61 -0.12
C VAL A 81 -21.24 -4.47 1.36
N SER A 82 -22.16 -5.32 1.82
CA SER A 82 -22.58 -5.31 3.23
C SER A 82 -21.39 -5.57 4.17
N TYR A 83 -21.31 -4.83 5.27
CA TYR A 83 -20.26 -4.91 6.29
C TYR A 83 -19.93 -6.35 6.72
N TRP A 84 -20.93 -7.23 6.80
CA TRP A 84 -20.76 -8.63 7.19
C TRP A 84 -20.16 -9.50 6.09
N LYS A 85 -20.48 -9.20 4.83
CA LYS A 85 -20.06 -9.96 3.64
C LYS A 85 -18.75 -9.46 3.06
N LEU A 86 -18.29 -8.27 3.44
CA LEU A 86 -17.05 -7.67 2.95
C LEU A 86 -15.83 -8.55 3.29
N SER A 87 -15.13 -9.02 2.26
CA SER A 87 -13.87 -9.75 2.42
C SER A 87 -12.73 -8.76 2.63
N LEU A 88 -12.23 -8.62 3.87
CA LEU A 88 -11.07 -7.74 4.12
C LEU A 88 -9.82 -8.17 3.34
N PRO A 89 -9.47 -9.47 3.24
CA PRO A 89 -8.28 -9.90 2.49
C PRO A 89 -8.32 -9.54 1.00
N GLU A 90 -9.53 -9.51 0.42
CA GLU A 90 -9.70 -9.11 -0.99
C GLU A 90 -9.44 -7.62 -1.18
N VAL A 91 -9.95 -6.79 -0.28
CA VAL A 91 -9.71 -5.33 -0.30
C VAL A 91 -8.24 -5.02 0.01
N GLU A 92 -7.63 -5.73 0.97
CA GLU A 92 -6.19 -5.64 1.26
C GLU A 92 -5.36 -5.96 0.01
N GLN A 93 -5.73 -6.99 -0.74
CA GLN A 93 -5.04 -7.36 -1.98
C GLN A 93 -5.21 -6.30 -3.08
N SER A 94 -6.40 -5.73 -3.22
CA SER A 94 -6.66 -4.63 -4.16
C SER A 94 -5.86 -3.38 -3.81
N LEU A 95 -5.72 -3.05 -2.53
CA LEU A 95 -4.86 -1.96 -2.08
C LEU A 95 -3.38 -2.28 -2.29
N ALA A 96 -2.93 -3.49 -1.97
CA ALA A 96 -1.54 -3.92 -2.20
C ALA A 96 -1.15 -3.97 -3.70
N ALA A 97 -2.12 -3.90 -4.61
CA ALA A 97 -1.87 -3.78 -6.05
C ALA A 97 -1.40 -2.37 -6.46
N LEU A 98 -1.63 -1.35 -5.62
CA LEU A 98 -1.09 -0.01 -5.83
C LEU A 98 0.44 -0.05 -5.68
N PRO A 99 1.22 0.34 -6.70
CA PRO A 99 2.68 0.12 -6.71
C PRO A 99 3.41 0.77 -5.54
N TRP A 100 2.95 1.92 -5.06
CA TRP A 100 3.59 2.66 -3.97
C TRP A 100 3.23 2.15 -2.57
N ILE A 101 2.26 1.23 -2.45
CA ILE A 101 1.88 0.62 -1.18
C ILE A 101 2.84 -0.53 -0.88
N GLU A 102 3.44 -0.49 0.31
CA GLU A 102 4.26 -1.58 0.84
C GLU A 102 3.40 -2.65 1.50
N GLN A 103 2.46 -2.21 2.32
CA GLN A 103 1.55 -3.08 3.06
C GLN A 103 0.23 -2.34 3.28
N ALA A 104 -0.88 -3.07 3.10
CA ALA A 104 -2.21 -2.64 3.50
C ALA A 104 -2.75 -3.60 4.57
N THR A 105 -3.40 -3.06 5.59
CA THR A 105 -4.03 -3.84 6.67
C THR A 105 -5.35 -3.22 7.03
N LEU A 106 -6.40 -4.03 7.02
CA LEU A 106 -7.76 -3.61 7.29
C LEU A 106 -8.24 -4.20 8.61
N VAL A 107 -8.80 -3.35 9.46
CA VAL A 107 -9.34 -3.76 10.75
C VAL A 107 -10.80 -3.34 10.86
N ARG A 108 -11.67 -4.30 11.17
CA ARG A 108 -13.07 -4.02 11.51
C ARG A 108 -13.16 -3.37 12.89
N GLN A 109 -13.80 -2.21 12.95
CA GLN A 109 -14.14 -1.50 14.17
C GLN A 109 -15.66 -1.41 14.28
N TRP A 110 -16.21 -2.17 15.22
CA TRP A 110 -17.65 -2.14 15.52
C TRP A 110 -18.09 -0.71 15.91
N PRO A 111 -19.29 -0.24 15.51
CA PRO A 111 -20.36 -0.99 14.85
C PRO A 111 -20.18 -1.22 13.34
N ASP A 112 -19.78 -0.20 12.60
CA ASP A 112 -19.94 -0.13 11.14
C ASP A 112 -18.67 0.28 10.39
N ARG A 113 -17.54 0.40 11.09
CA ARG A 113 -16.33 1.01 10.56
C ARG A 113 -15.31 -0.03 10.12
N VAL A 114 -14.63 0.24 9.01
CA VAL A 114 -13.41 -0.46 8.62
C VAL A 114 -12.28 0.56 8.56
N VAL A 115 -11.29 0.33 9.40
CA VAL A 115 -10.09 1.15 9.51
C VAL A 115 -9.06 0.61 8.52
N VAL A 116 -8.64 1.46 7.60
CA VAL A 116 -7.62 1.17 6.60
C VAL A 116 -6.30 1.71 7.13
N ARG A 117 -5.29 0.83 7.22
CA ARG A 117 -3.91 1.20 7.52
C ARG A 117 -3.04 0.83 6.33
N VAL A 118 -2.36 1.82 5.80
CA VAL A 118 -1.44 1.66 4.68
C VAL A 118 -0.05 2.08 5.13
N SER A 119 0.98 1.37 4.68
CA SER A 119 2.37 1.83 4.76
C SER A 119 2.89 2.09 3.35
N GLU A 120 3.44 3.28 3.12
CA GLU A 120 4.07 3.65 1.85
C GLU A 120 5.44 2.99 1.69
N GLN A 121 5.78 2.63 0.45
CA GLN A 121 7.15 2.22 0.13
C GLN A 121 8.11 3.39 0.28
N THR A 122 9.23 3.16 0.95
CA THR A 122 10.30 4.15 1.09
C THR A 122 11.28 4.04 -0.10
N PRO A 123 11.44 5.08 -0.94
CA PRO A 123 12.38 5.05 -2.04
C PRO A 123 13.82 5.12 -1.51
N LEU A 124 14.69 4.23 -2.01
CA LEU A 124 16.12 4.24 -1.68
C LEU A 124 16.98 4.78 -2.83
N ALA A 125 16.52 4.59 -4.06
CA ALA A 125 17.19 5.06 -5.27
C ALA A 125 16.20 5.27 -6.41
N TYR A 126 16.62 6.04 -7.42
CA TYR A 126 15.97 6.04 -8.73
C TYR A 126 16.34 4.77 -9.49
N TRP A 127 15.39 4.23 -10.24
CA TRP A 127 15.53 3.05 -11.09
C TRP A 127 15.24 3.42 -12.55
N ASN A 128 16.24 3.26 -13.42
CA ASN A 128 16.13 3.51 -14.87
C ASN A 128 15.43 4.86 -15.21
N ASP A 129 15.73 5.91 -14.44
CA ASP A 129 15.23 7.29 -14.58
C ASP A 129 13.70 7.50 -14.54
N SER A 130 12.91 6.45 -14.31
CA SER A 130 11.44 6.50 -14.44
C SER A 130 10.68 5.93 -13.24
N ALA A 131 11.36 5.16 -12.39
CA ALA A 131 10.77 4.54 -11.22
C ALA A 131 11.66 4.70 -9.99
N PHE A 132 11.14 4.33 -8.83
CA PHE A 132 11.92 4.17 -7.62
C PHE A 132 12.21 2.70 -7.35
N ILE A 133 13.23 2.45 -6.54
CA ILE A 133 13.54 1.12 -6.02
C ILE A 133 13.76 1.18 -4.51
N ASN A 134 13.14 0.27 -3.77
CA ASN A 134 13.25 0.18 -2.32
C ASN A 134 14.42 -0.73 -1.88
N SER A 135 14.66 -0.83 -0.57
CA SER A 135 15.74 -1.64 0.02
C SER A 135 15.66 -3.15 -0.28
N ARG A 136 14.47 -3.68 -0.62
CA ARG A 136 14.27 -5.07 -1.06
C ARG A 136 14.50 -5.26 -2.55
N GLY A 137 14.74 -4.18 -3.29
CA GLY A 137 14.88 -4.20 -4.75
C GLY A 137 13.56 -4.33 -5.49
N GLN A 138 12.43 -3.97 -4.86
CA GLN A 138 11.16 -3.83 -5.54
C GLN A 138 11.10 -2.47 -6.22
N VAL A 139 10.69 -2.47 -7.49
CA VAL A 139 10.56 -1.26 -8.30
C VAL A 139 9.12 -0.76 -8.21
N PHE A 140 8.93 0.54 -7.98
CA PHE A 140 7.61 1.15 -7.83
C PHE A 140 7.53 2.59 -8.34
N GLY A 141 6.31 3.09 -8.54
CA GLY A 141 6.02 4.45 -9.00
C GLY A 141 6.00 4.63 -10.52
N PRO A 142 5.61 5.83 -10.96
CA PRO A 142 6.50 6.75 -11.64
C PRO A 142 7.33 7.57 -10.63
N SER A 143 8.53 8.00 -11.03
CA SER A 143 9.45 8.77 -10.16
C SER A 143 9.21 10.29 -10.21
N ASP A 144 7.99 10.72 -9.94
CA ASP A 144 7.57 12.14 -10.08
C ASP A 144 8.07 13.04 -8.95
N LEU A 145 8.41 12.45 -7.80
CA LEU A 145 8.94 13.16 -6.64
C LEU A 145 10.45 13.36 -6.76
N VAL A 146 10.93 14.54 -6.35
CA VAL A 146 12.35 14.90 -6.39
C VAL A 146 12.96 14.65 -5.02
N PHE A 147 13.92 13.73 -4.95
CA PHE A 147 14.70 13.41 -3.76
C PHE A 147 16.19 13.40 -4.08
N GLU A 148 17.03 13.65 -3.08
CA GLU A 148 18.49 13.47 -3.18
C GLU A 148 18.87 11.99 -3.02
N LEU A 149 18.48 11.18 -4.00
CA LEU A 149 18.73 9.74 -4.03
C LEU A 149 19.72 9.36 -5.14
N PRO A 150 20.52 8.30 -4.96
CA PRO A 150 21.38 7.78 -6.01
C PRO A 150 20.55 7.21 -7.16
N LYS A 151 21.20 7.06 -8.33
CA LYS A 151 20.60 6.47 -9.53
C LYS A 151 21.10 5.05 -9.76
N LEU A 152 20.21 4.10 -9.83
CA LEU A 152 20.51 2.72 -10.18
C LEU A 152 19.91 2.40 -11.55
N SER A 153 20.69 1.71 -12.39
CA SER A 153 20.24 1.27 -13.70
C SER A 153 20.61 -0.18 -13.97
N GLY A 154 19.76 -0.86 -14.71
CA GLY A 154 19.97 -2.25 -15.10
C GLY A 154 18.86 -2.82 -15.97
N PRO A 155 19.10 -3.98 -16.60
CA PRO A 155 18.10 -4.66 -17.40
C PRO A 155 16.95 -5.19 -16.54
N ASP A 156 15.82 -5.44 -17.19
CA ASP A 156 14.61 -5.95 -16.54
C ASP A 156 14.87 -7.25 -15.77
N GLY A 157 14.23 -7.40 -14.61
CA GLY A 157 14.41 -8.55 -13.73
C GLY A 157 15.73 -8.59 -12.96
N ARG A 158 16.60 -7.57 -13.07
CA ARG A 158 17.86 -7.48 -12.32
C ARG A 158 17.86 -6.44 -11.18
N ALA A 159 16.73 -5.76 -10.95
CA ALA A 159 16.57 -4.75 -9.90
C ALA A 159 17.06 -5.21 -8.51
N THR A 160 16.64 -6.39 -8.05
CA THR A 160 17.06 -6.96 -6.77
C THR A 160 18.56 -7.23 -6.69
N ASP A 161 19.17 -7.65 -7.79
CA ASP A 161 20.62 -7.91 -7.85
C ASP A 161 21.42 -6.60 -7.83
N VAL A 162 20.97 -5.59 -8.57
CA VAL A 162 21.55 -4.23 -8.54
C VAL A 162 21.45 -3.63 -7.14
N MET A 163 20.29 -3.73 -6.49
CA MET A 163 20.10 -3.24 -5.13
C MET A 163 21.02 -3.96 -4.13
N THR A 164 21.15 -5.29 -4.24
CA THR A 164 22.03 -6.07 -3.37
C THR A 164 23.49 -5.64 -3.49
N HIS A 165 23.98 -5.46 -4.72
CA HIS A 165 25.35 -5.01 -4.97
C HIS A 165 25.55 -3.54 -4.59
N TYR A 166 24.56 -2.68 -4.80
CA TYR A 166 24.58 -1.30 -4.35
C TYR A 166 24.83 -1.19 -2.84
N LEU A 167 24.08 -1.94 -2.02
CA LEU A 167 24.26 -1.92 -0.56
C LEU A 167 25.67 -2.38 -0.16
N GLN A 168 26.20 -3.42 -0.82
CA GLN A 168 27.56 -3.92 -0.58
C GLN A 168 28.64 -2.92 -0.99
N PHE A 169 28.52 -2.32 -2.17
CA PHE A 169 29.46 -1.31 -2.64
C PHE A 169 29.39 -0.05 -1.79
N SER A 170 28.18 0.41 -1.47
CA SER A 170 27.95 1.59 -0.62
C SER A 170 28.67 1.43 0.71
N GLN A 171 28.55 0.26 1.37
CA GLN A 171 29.26 -0.01 2.61
C GLN A 171 30.79 0.05 2.47
N MET A 172 31.34 -0.44 1.37
CA MET A 172 32.79 -0.44 1.12
C MET A 172 33.33 0.97 0.84
N PHE A 173 32.63 1.75 0.01
CA PHE A 173 33.05 3.10 -0.36
C PHE A 173 32.79 4.11 0.76
N SER A 174 31.69 3.95 1.52
CA SER A 174 31.38 4.82 2.65
C SER A 174 32.41 4.69 3.78
N ALA A 175 33.00 3.50 3.96
CA ALA A 175 34.10 3.30 4.90
C ALA A 175 35.35 4.13 4.56
N MET A 176 35.48 4.54 3.29
CA MET A 176 36.54 5.44 2.80
C MET A 176 36.04 6.89 2.64
N GLY A 177 34.82 7.17 3.12
CA GLY A 177 34.17 8.48 3.09
C GLY A 177 33.40 8.80 1.81
N TYR A 178 33.44 7.96 0.77
CA TYR A 178 32.80 8.24 -0.52
C TYR A 178 31.36 7.74 -0.55
N ARG A 179 30.47 8.50 -1.21
CA ARG A 179 29.10 8.07 -1.52
C ARG A 179 29.02 7.62 -2.97
N ILE A 180 28.08 6.71 -3.26
CA ILE A 180 27.75 6.31 -4.62
C ILE A 180 26.60 7.20 -5.10
N ASP A 181 26.83 7.92 -6.20
CA ASP A 181 25.80 8.73 -6.85
C ASP A 181 25.06 7.94 -7.93
N ALA A 182 25.76 7.02 -8.61
CA ALA A 182 25.12 6.11 -9.55
C ALA A 182 25.75 4.71 -9.59
N LEU A 183 24.94 3.71 -9.91
CA LEU A 183 25.37 2.34 -10.19
C LEU A 183 24.67 1.82 -11.45
N ASP A 184 25.45 1.45 -12.45
CA ASP A 184 24.95 0.92 -13.71
C ASP A 184 25.34 -0.55 -13.88
N LEU A 185 24.35 -1.37 -14.21
CA LEU A 185 24.52 -2.72 -14.72
C LEU A 185 24.14 -2.75 -16.21
N ALA A 186 25.15 -2.72 -17.07
CA ALA A 186 24.92 -2.81 -18.51
C ALA A 186 24.26 -4.16 -18.90
N PRO A 187 23.51 -4.25 -20.01
CA PRO A 187 22.90 -5.51 -20.48
C PRO A 187 23.90 -6.65 -20.69
N ARG A 188 25.16 -6.31 -21.00
CA ARG A 188 26.29 -7.24 -21.11
C ARG A 188 26.91 -7.63 -19.75
N GLY A 189 26.29 -7.27 -18.63
CA GLY A 189 26.71 -7.60 -17.26
C GLY A 189 27.88 -6.76 -16.72
N ALA A 190 28.27 -5.68 -17.39
CA ALA A 190 29.38 -4.85 -16.94
C ALA A 190 28.88 -3.85 -15.89
N TRP A 191 29.57 -3.79 -14.74
CA TRP A 191 29.24 -2.89 -13.64
C TRP A 191 30.11 -1.63 -13.66
N THR A 192 29.47 -0.49 -13.48
CA THR A 192 30.10 0.83 -13.35
C THR A 192 29.51 1.56 -12.14
N VAL A 193 30.37 2.15 -11.31
CA VAL A 193 29.98 2.95 -10.14
C VAL A 193 30.39 4.40 -10.37
N GLN A 194 29.53 5.36 -10.10
CA GLN A 194 29.89 6.78 -10.04
C GLN A 194 29.90 7.21 -8.58
N LEU A 195 30.99 7.84 -8.16
CA LEU A 195 31.15 8.36 -6.80
C LEU A 195 30.78 9.85 -6.73
N ASP A 196 30.48 10.33 -5.53
CA ASP A 196 30.13 11.73 -5.21
C ASP A 196 31.19 12.77 -5.61
N ASN A 197 32.45 12.37 -5.72
CA ASN A 197 33.54 13.21 -6.21
C ASN A 197 33.69 13.21 -7.75
N GLY A 198 32.78 12.54 -8.46
CA GLY A 198 32.74 12.44 -9.92
C GLY A 198 33.69 11.41 -10.51
N VAL A 199 34.25 10.50 -9.70
CA VAL A 199 35.09 9.39 -10.19
C VAL A 199 34.23 8.25 -10.72
N GLU A 200 34.48 7.84 -11.96
CA GLU A 200 33.87 6.65 -12.56
C GLU A 200 34.72 5.40 -12.27
N VAL A 201 34.15 4.41 -11.60
CA VAL A 201 34.81 3.13 -11.30
C VAL A 201 34.25 2.04 -12.20
N ARG A 202 35.08 1.51 -13.10
CA ARG A 202 34.72 0.39 -13.99
C ARG A 202 35.11 -0.94 -13.36
N LEU A 203 34.13 -1.70 -12.88
CA LEU A 203 34.35 -3.01 -12.24
C LEU A 203 34.33 -4.17 -13.25
N GLY A 204 33.63 -4.01 -14.38
CA GLY A 204 33.45 -5.07 -15.38
C GLY A 204 32.47 -6.14 -14.91
N GLN A 205 32.62 -7.38 -15.38
CA GLN A 205 31.62 -8.45 -15.20
C GLN A 205 31.96 -9.46 -14.09
N LYS A 206 33.25 -9.72 -13.84
CA LYS A 206 33.72 -10.82 -12.99
C LYS A 206 34.43 -10.31 -11.75
N ASN A 207 34.29 -11.03 -10.64
CA ASN A 207 34.95 -10.72 -9.36
C ASN A 207 34.70 -9.27 -8.90
N ILE A 208 33.50 -8.74 -9.16
CA ILE A 208 33.17 -7.32 -8.97
C ILE A 208 33.35 -6.86 -7.52
N LEU A 209 33.03 -7.72 -6.54
CA LEU A 209 33.26 -7.41 -5.13
C LEU A 209 34.74 -7.31 -4.78
N GLN A 210 35.58 -8.21 -5.32
CA GLN A 210 37.03 -8.15 -5.10
C GLN A 210 37.64 -6.91 -5.76
N ARG A 211 37.15 -6.55 -6.95
CA ARG A 211 37.58 -5.35 -7.68
C ARG A 211 37.15 -4.07 -6.96
N ALA A 212 35.91 -4.00 -6.47
CA ALA A 212 35.42 -2.88 -5.68
C ALA A 212 36.23 -2.68 -4.40
N ARG A 213 36.53 -3.76 -3.66
CA ARG A 213 37.41 -3.70 -2.49
C ARG A 213 38.82 -3.20 -2.80
N ARG A 214 39.38 -3.61 -3.95
CA ARG A 214 40.69 -3.12 -4.40
C ARG A 214 40.64 -1.61 -4.64
N VAL A 215 39.63 -1.13 -5.36
CA VAL A 215 39.46 0.31 -5.62
C VAL A 215 39.26 1.08 -4.31
N ALA A 216 38.40 0.59 -3.42
CA ALA A 216 38.19 1.21 -2.11
C ALA A 216 39.49 1.30 -1.30
N ARG A 217 40.35 0.26 -1.33
CA ARG A 217 41.68 0.31 -0.69
C ARG A 217 42.56 1.40 -1.30
N VAL A 218 42.65 1.48 -2.63
CA VAL A 218 43.46 2.52 -3.32
C VAL A 218 42.96 3.92 -2.96
N LEU A 219 41.63 4.12 -2.92
CA LEU A 219 41.02 5.38 -2.51
C LEU A 219 41.28 5.73 -1.04
N GLY A 220 41.33 4.73 -0.15
CA GLY A 220 41.64 4.93 1.27
C GLY A 220 43.12 5.20 1.55
N GLU A 221 44.03 4.62 0.75
CA GLU A 221 45.47 4.92 0.82
C GLU A 221 45.79 6.33 0.29
N THR A 222 45.00 6.80 -0.70
CA THR A 222 45.08 8.16 -1.24
C THR A 222 44.32 9.12 -0.31
N ASN A 223 44.88 9.37 0.88
CA ASN A 223 44.23 10.12 1.97
C ASN A 223 44.01 11.63 1.66
N ASP A 224 44.26 12.06 0.42
CA ASP A 224 44.07 13.42 -0.06
C ASP A 224 42.94 13.46 -1.08
N ARG A 225 41.78 13.99 -0.65
CA ARG A 225 40.61 14.16 -1.52
C ARG A 225 40.85 15.12 -2.68
N ALA A 226 41.79 16.06 -2.55
CA ALA A 226 42.13 16.95 -3.66
C ALA A 226 42.78 16.16 -4.81
N GLN A 227 43.59 15.14 -4.49
CA GLN A 227 44.20 14.26 -5.48
C GLN A 227 43.18 13.31 -6.10
N THR A 228 42.30 12.71 -5.29
CA THR A 228 41.24 11.84 -5.84
C THR A 228 40.20 12.61 -6.63
N GLY A 229 39.98 13.89 -6.32
CA GLY A 229 39.11 14.79 -7.09
C GLY A 229 39.58 15.06 -8.52
N ASN A 230 40.88 14.90 -8.81
CA ASN A 230 41.43 15.00 -10.16
C ASN A 230 41.36 13.69 -10.95
N ILE A 231 40.90 12.60 -10.35
CA ILE A 231 40.70 11.34 -11.06
C ILE A 231 39.40 11.44 -11.87
N ALA A 232 39.43 11.05 -13.13
CA ALA A 232 38.26 10.91 -13.98
C ALA A 232 37.72 9.47 -13.93
N VAL A 233 38.59 8.48 -14.12
CA VAL A 233 38.20 7.07 -14.23
C VAL A 233 39.17 6.17 -13.48
N MET A 234 38.64 5.19 -12.73
CA MET A 234 39.39 4.07 -12.17
C MET A 234 38.92 2.75 -12.81
N ASP A 235 39.75 2.16 -13.67
CA ASP A 235 39.45 0.91 -14.34
C ASP A 235 40.03 -0.29 -13.59
N ALA A 236 39.15 -1.03 -12.92
CA ALA A 236 39.50 -2.22 -12.13
C ALA A 236 39.29 -3.52 -12.91
N ARG A 237 39.10 -3.47 -14.24
CA ARG A 237 38.85 -4.67 -15.04
C ARG A 237 40.06 -5.61 -15.13
N TYR A 238 41.24 -5.14 -14.75
CA TYR A 238 42.48 -5.91 -14.73
C TYR A 238 42.60 -6.85 -13.53
N GLN A 239 43.25 -8.00 -13.71
CA GLN A 239 43.28 -9.06 -12.71
C GLN A 239 43.96 -8.64 -11.40
N PHE A 240 45.01 -7.83 -11.45
CA PHE A 240 45.84 -7.50 -10.29
C PHE A 240 46.10 -6.00 -10.07
N GLY A 241 45.51 -5.12 -10.89
CA GLY A 241 45.73 -3.68 -10.80
C GLY A 241 44.46 -2.85 -10.96
N VAL A 242 44.62 -1.54 -10.85
CA VAL A 242 43.63 -0.51 -11.21
C VAL A 242 44.36 0.52 -12.07
N ALA A 243 43.83 0.79 -13.26
CA ALA A 243 44.32 1.88 -14.10
C ALA A 243 43.58 3.18 -13.72
N VAL A 244 44.30 4.29 -13.65
CA VAL A 244 43.75 5.60 -13.26
C VAL A 244 43.90 6.56 -14.44
N GLU A 245 42.79 7.14 -14.84
CA GLU A 245 42.72 8.23 -15.81
C GLU A 245 42.46 9.54 -15.06
N TRP A 246 43.27 10.57 -15.34
CA TRP A 246 43.18 11.87 -14.69
C TRP A 246 42.36 12.83 -15.55
N LYS A 247 41.61 13.73 -14.90
CA LYS A 247 40.92 14.84 -15.58
C LYS A 247 41.97 15.67 -16.31
N ALA A 248 41.70 16.01 -17.57
CA ALA A 248 42.56 16.93 -18.31
C ALA A 248 42.58 18.28 -17.59
N GLU A 249 43.77 18.79 -17.23
CA GLU A 249 43.91 20.17 -16.79
C GLU A 249 43.37 21.08 -17.89
N THR A 250 42.29 21.79 -17.60
CA THR A 250 41.81 22.85 -18.49
C THR A 250 42.89 23.93 -18.49
N ARG A 251 43.79 23.91 -19.47
CA ARG A 251 44.68 25.05 -19.73
C ARG A 251 43.81 26.22 -20.18
N ALA A 252 43.37 27.03 -19.23
CA ALA A 252 42.88 28.36 -19.49
C ALA A 252 44.06 29.20 -20.02
N GLY A 253 44.27 29.20 -21.33
CA GLY A 253 45.40 29.92 -21.92
C GLY A 253 45.64 29.59 -23.39
N GLU A 254 44.62 29.64 -24.25
CA GLU A 254 44.83 29.79 -25.69
C GLU A 254 43.58 30.40 -26.33
N SER A 255 43.44 31.71 -26.19
CA SER A 255 42.64 32.53 -27.11
C SER A 255 43.39 33.84 -27.22
N ALA A 256 44.16 33.93 -28.30
CA ALA A 256 44.91 35.11 -28.74
C ALA A 256 43.97 36.22 -29.21
#